data_AF-A0A812RXC0-F1
#
_entry.id   AF-A0A812RXC0-F1
#
_cell.length_a   1.000
_cell.length_b   1.000
_cell.length_c   1.000
_cell.angle_alpha   90.00
_cell.angle_beta   90.00
_cell.angle_gamma   90.00
#
_symmetry.space_group_name_H-M   'P 1'
#
loop_
_entity.id
_entity.type
_entity.pdbx_description
1 polymer ?
#
loop_
_entity_poly.entity_id
_entity_poly.type
_entity_poly.pdbx_seq_one_letter_code
_entity_poly.pdbx_strand_id
1 'polypeptide(L)'
;MSQEIQGQLRKQDSCCNPISPLLKDASGLRGREELTKEDYIAAHCGAEYRPKESNAQLEHVVGEFLRLQVHHLQETLAQMEAPFASSGGTRRQSFLKPAVTERQWSSWNDAFDMMTPSAGSTGRVTLKELAFQHEMCPATCEYLCKAVGSGGQQELGFTKEEFLQKMLEVSGQRVRKEFLVLGRLCKM
;
A
#
# COMPACT_ATOMS: atom_id res chain seq x y z
N MET A 1 29.37 -25.26 2.10
CA MET A 1 28.21 -25.27 3.02
C MET A 1 27.02 -24.62 2.32
N SER A 2 26.43 -25.32 1.33
CA SER A 2 25.58 -24.68 0.31
C SER A 2 24.41 -25.55 -0.16
N GLN A 3 23.64 -26.19 0.73
CA GLN A 3 22.51 -27.04 0.28
C GLN A 3 21.25 -27.07 1.19
N GLU A 4 20.92 -26.02 1.96
CA GLU A 4 19.78 -26.15 2.91
C GLU A 4 18.80 -24.97 2.97
N ILE A 5 18.56 -24.28 1.85
CA ILE A 5 17.49 -23.26 1.76
C ILE A 5 16.77 -23.32 0.40
N GLN A 6 16.13 -24.45 0.08
CA GLN A 6 15.22 -24.56 -1.08
C GLN A 6 13.86 -25.19 -0.74
N GLY A 7 13.49 -25.27 0.55
CA GLY A 7 12.36 -26.08 1.00
C GLY A 7 11.01 -25.38 1.26
N GLN A 8 10.89 -24.05 1.21
CA GLN A 8 9.67 -23.38 1.73
C GLN A 8 8.98 -22.33 0.84
N LEU A 9 9.40 -22.15 -0.43
CA LEU A 9 8.79 -21.18 -1.35
C LEU A 9 8.02 -21.84 -2.53
N ARG A 10 7.18 -22.85 -2.24
CA ARG A 10 6.33 -23.51 -3.27
C ARG A 10 4.90 -23.80 -2.82
N LYS A 11 4.26 -22.91 -2.06
CA LYS A 11 2.82 -23.06 -1.68
C LYS A 11 1.98 -21.79 -1.77
N GLN A 12 2.30 -20.83 -2.64
CA GLN A 12 1.45 -19.65 -2.85
C GLN A 12 1.00 -19.38 -4.30
N ASP A 13 1.29 -20.28 -5.25
CA ASP A 13 0.77 -20.18 -6.62
C ASP A 13 -0.53 -20.99 -6.81
N SER A 14 -1.54 -20.79 -5.98
CA SER A 14 -2.83 -21.51 -6.13
C SER A 14 -4.05 -20.70 -5.69
N CYS A 15 -4.10 -19.40 -5.97
CA CYS A 15 -5.32 -18.59 -5.75
C CYS A 15 -6.23 -18.47 -6.97
N CYS A 16 -5.90 -19.09 -8.11
CA CYS A 16 -6.74 -19.12 -9.30
C CYS A 16 -6.90 -20.55 -9.82
N ASN A 17 -7.60 -21.40 -9.07
CA ASN A 17 -8.06 -22.67 -9.63
C ASN A 17 -9.25 -22.42 -10.57
N PRO A 18 -9.32 -23.13 -11.71
CA PRO A 18 -10.40 -23.01 -12.66
C PRO A 18 -11.69 -23.59 -12.05
N ILE A 19 -12.75 -22.79 -12.10
CA ILE A 19 -14.18 -23.13 -12.06
C ILE A 19 -14.45 -24.62 -11.80
N SER A 20 -14.64 -24.99 -10.53
CA SER A 20 -15.24 -26.27 -10.17
C SER A 20 -16.73 -26.28 -10.56
N PRO A 21 -17.23 -27.34 -11.23
CA PRO A 21 -18.64 -27.48 -11.55
C PRO A 21 -19.39 -28.00 -10.31
N LEU A 22 -19.67 -27.12 -9.35
CA LEU A 22 -20.48 -27.41 -8.17
C LEU A 22 -21.68 -26.45 -8.06
N LEU A 23 -22.40 -26.34 -9.17
CA LEU A 23 -23.78 -25.84 -9.23
C LEU A 23 -24.70 -27.07 -9.20
N LYS A 24 -25.02 -27.58 -8.01
CA LYS A 24 -26.12 -28.56 -7.89
C LYS A 24 -27.14 -28.31 -6.79
N ASP A 25 -26.85 -27.50 -5.78
CA ASP A 25 -27.83 -27.25 -4.70
C ASP A 25 -28.02 -25.76 -4.41
N ALA A 26 -28.50 -25.01 -5.41
CA ALA A 26 -28.99 -23.63 -5.23
C ALA A 26 -30.53 -23.59 -5.16
N SER A 27 -31.15 -24.55 -4.46
CA SER A 27 -32.61 -24.69 -4.32
C SER A 27 -33.23 -23.76 -3.26
N GLY A 28 -32.47 -22.83 -2.67
CA GLY A 28 -32.93 -21.94 -1.59
C GLY A 28 -33.17 -20.46 -1.94
N LEU A 29 -32.83 -19.99 -3.15
CA LEU A 29 -32.91 -18.56 -3.52
C LEU A 29 -33.97 -18.30 -4.60
N ARG A 30 -35.23 -18.61 -4.31
CA ARG A 30 -36.38 -18.07 -5.07
C ARG A 30 -36.96 -16.91 -4.28
N GLY A 31 -36.64 -15.66 -4.66
CA GLY A 31 -37.34 -14.49 -4.11
C GLY A 31 -36.63 -13.13 -4.15
N ARG A 32 -35.38 -13.02 -4.62
CA ARG A 32 -34.76 -11.71 -4.89
C ARG A 32 -34.44 -11.62 -6.39
N GLU A 33 -35.13 -10.75 -7.10
CA GLU A 33 -35.00 -10.56 -8.56
C GLU A 33 -33.72 -9.82 -8.98
N GLU A 34 -32.88 -9.37 -8.04
CA GLU A 34 -31.58 -8.81 -8.35
C GLU A 34 -30.53 -9.45 -7.44
N LEU A 35 -29.74 -10.37 -8.01
CA LEU A 35 -28.56 -10.90 -7.36
C LEU A 35 -27.53 -9.77 -7.29
N THR A 36 -27.25 -9.24 -6.10
CA THR A 36 -26.26 -8.18 -5.96
C THR A 36 -24.85 -8.72 -6.19
N LYS A 37 -23.91 -7.85 -6.54
CA LYS A 37 -22.49 -8.24 -6.69
C LYS A 37 -21.97 -8.87 -5.40
N GLU A 38 -22.46 -8.38 -4.27
CA GLU A 38 -22.15 -8.82 -2.92
C GLU A 38 -22.69 -10.23 -2.65
N ASP A 39 -23.90 -10.55 -3.11
CA ASP A 39 -24.48 -11.90 -3.03
C ASP A 39 -23.66 -12.91 -3.86
N TYR A 40 -23.19 -12.50 -5.04
CA TYR A 40 -22.31 -13.32 -5.89
C TYR A 40 -20.97 -13.61 -5.20
N ILE A 41 -20.33 -12.59 -4.62
CA ILE A 41 -19.08 -12.75 -3.88
C ILE A 41 -19.30 -13.63 -2.64
N ALA A 42 -20.40 -13.45 -1.92
CA ALA A 42 -20.72 -14.25 -0.75
C ALA A 42 -20.96 -15.73 -1.10
N ALA A 43 -21.55 -16.02 -2.27
CA ALA A 43 -21.82 -17.38 -2.73
C ALA A 43 -20.56 -18.11 -3.23
N HIS A 44 -19.60 -17.39 -3.82
CA HIS A 44 -18.43 -17.97 -4.48
C HIS A 44 -17.12 -17.87 -3.70
N CYS A 45 -17.05 -17.01 -2.68
CA CYS A 45 -15.87 -16.86 -1.82
C CYS A 45 -16.17 -17.37 -0.41
N GLY A 46 -15.27 -18.22 0.13
CA GLY A 46 -15.29 -18.61 1.55
C GLY A 46 -15.33 -17.38 2.45
N ALA A 47 -15.93 -17.49 3.64
CA ALA A 47 -16.15 -16.33 4.53
C ALA A 47 -14.84 -15.61 4.90
N GLU A 48 -13.73 -16.34 4.92
CA GLU A 48 -12.36 -15.87 5.13
C GLU A 48 -11.75 -15.12 3.93
N TYR A 49 -12.36 -15.22 2.75
CA TYR A 49 -11.96 -14.55 1.50
C TYR A 49 -12.95 -13.48 1.06
N ARG A 50 -14.05 -13.28 1.80
CA ARG A 50 -14.97 -12.17 1.52
C ARG A 50 -14.27 -10.87 1.86
N PRO A 51 -14.30 -9.85 0.99
CA PRO A 51 -13.85 -8.51 1.35
C PRO A 51 -14.70 -8.08 2.55
N LYS A 52 -14.09 -7.89 3.73
CA LYS A 52 -14.82 -7.12 4.76
C LYS A 52 -14.58 -5.65 4.47
N GLU A 53 -15.36 -4.80 5.12
CA GLU A 53 -15.24 -3.36 4.97
C GLU A 53 -13.86 -2.91 5.42
N SER A 54 -12.97 -2.74 4.45
CA SER A 54 -11.64 -2.18 4.65
C SER A 54 -11.77 -0.74 5.12
N ASN A 55 -10.75 -0.26 5.83
CA ASN A 55 -10.75 1.11 6.30
C ASN A 55 -10.56 2.06 5.11
N ALA A 56 -11.64 2.73 4.69
CA ALA A 56 -11.66 3.62 3.53
C ALA A 56 -10.61 4.76 3.60
N GLN A 57 -10.27 5.24 4.80
CA GLN A 57 -9.24 6.27 4.98
C GLN A 57 -7.85 5.70 4.73
N LEU A 58 -7.56 4.50 5.25
CA LEU A 58 -6.31 3.80 5.01
C LEU A 58 -6.14 3.49 3.51
N GLU A 59 -7.17 2.94 2.88
CA GLU A 59 -7.15 2.65 1.44
C GLU A 59 -6.91 3.91 0.61
N HIS A 60 -7.52 5.02 0.97
CA HIS A 60 -7.30 6.28 0.28
C HIS A 60 -5.83 6.73 0.35
N VAL A 61 -5.21 6.68 1.53
CA VAL A 61 -3.81 7.11 1.70
C VAL A 61 -2.85 6.16 1.00
N VAL A 62 -3.05 4.85 1.13
CA VAL A 62 -2.23 3.83 0.45
C VAL A 62 -2.40 3.93 -1.08
N GLY A 63 -3.63 4.13 -1.55
CA GLY A 63 -3.93 4.36 -2.97
C GLY A 63 -3.24 5.61 -3.53
N GLU A 64 -3.29 6.72 -2.78
CA GLU A 64 -2.56 7.95 -3.13
C GLU A 64 -1.04 7.72 -3.16
N PHE A 65 -0.49 6.98 -2.20
CA PHE A 65 0.93 6.62 -2.21
C PHE A 65 1.33 5.85 -3.47
N LEU A 66 0.58 4.80 -3.82
CA LEU A 66 0.82 4.00 -5.03
C LEU A 66 0.71 4.85 -6.30
N ARG A 67 -0.28 5.74 -6.37
CA ARG A 67 -0.46 6.66 -7.49
C ARG A 67 0.73 7.62 -7.64
N LEU A 68 1.24 8.16 -6.53
CA LEU A 68 2.43 9.03 -6.53
C LEU A 68 3.69 8.27 -6.95
N GLN A 69 3.86 7.03 -6.51
CA GLN A 69 4.98 6.17 -6.94
C GLN A 69 4.96 5.91 -8.45
N VAL A 70 3.78 5.59 -9.01
CA VAL A 70 3.61 5.40 -10.46
C VAL A 70 3.95 6.68 -11.21
N HIS A 71 3.46 7.83 -10.75
CA HIS A 71 3.77 9.13 -11.35
C HIS A 71 5.27 9.41 -11.32
N HIS A 72 5.94 9.16 -10.18
CA HIS A 72 7.38 9.36 -10.06
C HIS A 72 8.19 8.48 -11.03
N LEU A 73 7.78 7.21 -11.20
CA LEU A 73 8.38 6.32 -12.19
C LEU A 73 8.16 6.81 -13.61
N GLN A 74 6.95 7.28 -13.94
CA GLN A 74 6.63 7.86 -15.25
C GLN A 74 7.46 9.11 -15.54
N GLU A 75 7.63 10.00 -14.57
CA GLU A 75 8.50 11.18 -14.70
C GLU A 75 9.96 10.79 -14.92
N THR A 76 10.43 9.76 -14.22
CA THR A 76 11.80 9.25 -14.36
C THR A 76 12.02 8.65 -15.75
N LEU A 77 11.06 7.86 -16.23
CA LEU A 77 11.07 7.31 -17.59
C LEU A 77 11.06 8.44 -18.63
N ALA A 78 10.18 9.43 -18.48
CA ALA A 78 10.12 10.57 -19.39
C ALA A 78 11.44 11.37 -19.41
N GLN A 79 12.11 11.53 -18.27
CA GLN A 79 13.42 12.17 -18.19
C GLN A 79 14.52 11.35 -18.88
N MET A 80 14.47 10.02 -18.76
CA MET A 80 15.39 9.12 -19.45
C MET A 80 15.16 9.09 -20.97
N GLU A 81 13.91 9.26 -21.41
CA GLU A 81 13.54 9.30 -22.83
C GLU A 81 13.76 10.67 -23.47
N ALA A 82 13.79 11.75 -22.69
CA ALA A 82 13.96 13.12 -23.17
C ALA A 82 15.19 13.34 -24.10
N PRO A 83 16.37 12.74 -23.87
CA PRO A 83 17.52 12.85 -24.78
C PRO A 83 17.30 12.19 -26.14
N PHE A 84 16.36 11.25 -26.24
CA PHE A 84 16.04 10.49 -27.44
C PHE A 84 14.82 11.03 -28.19
N ALA A 85 14.02 11.89 -27.55
CA ALA A 85 12.88 12.54 -28.18
C ALA A 85 13.35 13.65 -29.15
N SER A 86 12.91 13.58 -30.41
CA SER A 86 13.16 14.62 -31.40
C SER A 86 12.43 15.91 -31.01
N SER A 87 13.13 16.81 -30.31
CA SER A 87 12.80 18.22 -30.04
C SER A 87 11.31 18.54 -29.85
N GLY A 88 10.83 18.49 -28.60
CA GLY A 88 9.52 19.01 -28.23
C GLY A 88 9.37 19.30 -26.73
N GLY A 89 9.63 20.55 -26.34
CA GLY A 89 9.12 21.16 -25.11
C GLY A 89 9.83 20.81 -23.80
N THR A 90 10.75 21.67 -23.35
CA THR A 90 11.23 21.66 -21.96
C THR A 90 10.13 22.16 -21.02
N ARG A 91 9.52 21.25 -20.27
CA ARG A 91 8.61 21.62 -19.17
C ARG A 91 9.46 22.32 -18.09
N ARG A 92 9.17 23.60 -17.82
CA ARG A 92 9.88 24.36 -16.77
C ARG A 92 9.62 23.68 -15.42
N GLN A 93 10.66 23.08 -14.84
CA GLN A 93 10.60 22.58 -13.47
C GLN A 93 10.46 23.78 -12.52
N SER A 94 9.41 23.76 -11.70
CA SER A 94 9.30 24.71 -10.59
C SER A 94 10.34 24.35 -9.55
N PHE A 95 11.31 25.24 -9.32
CA PHE A 95 12.36 25.05 -8.30
C PHE A 95 11.80 24.94 -6.87
N LEU A 96 10.61 25.50 -6.61
CA LEU A 96 9.98 25.51 -5.30
C LEU A 96 8.98 24.36 -5.19
N LYS A 97 9.33 23.36 -4.37
CA LYS A 97 8.41 22.30 -3.96
C LYS A 97 7.26 22.87 -3.14
N PRO A 98 5.99 22.54 -3.45
CA PRO A 98 4.85 22.97 -2.65
C PRO A 98 4.95 22.37 -1.23
N ALA A 99 4.43 23.09 -0.25
CA ALA A 99 4.42 22.61 1.12
C ALA A 99 3.26 21.63 1.34
N VAL A 100 3.47 20.60 2.15
CA VAL A 100 2.39 19.68 2.55
C VAL A 100 1.34 20.43 3.36
N THR A 101 0.06 20.20 3.08
CA THR A 101 -1.03 20.81 3.85
C THR A 101 -1.19 20.09 5.20
N GLU A 102 -1.72 20.79 6.20
CA GLU A 102 -2.00 20.21 7.52
C GLU A 102 -2.97 19.03 7.43
N ARG A 103 -4.00 19.15 6.57
CA ARG A 103 -4.95 18.08 6.33
C ARG A 103 -4.29 16.82 5.77
N GLN A 104 -3.39 16.98 4.80
CA GLN A 104 -2.64 15.85 4.23
C GLN A 104 -1.72 15.23 5.27
N TRP A 105 -0.99 16.07 6.02
CA TRP A 105 -0.12 15.60 7.08
C TRP A 105 -0.87 14.81 8.16
N SER A 106 -2.01 15.33 8.64
CA SER A 106 -2.88 14.61 9.57
C SER A 106 -3.35 13.28 9.01
N SER A 107 -3.85 13.28 7.76
CA SER A 107 -4.31 12.05 7.10
C SER A 107 -3.22 10.97 7.01
N TRP A 108 -1.98 11.35 6.74
CA TRP A 108 -0.85 10.42 6.73
C TRP A 108 -0.54 9.87 8.13
N ASN A 109 -0.61 10.71 9.16
CA ASN A 109 -0.42 10.27 10.54
C ASN A 109 -1.52 9.30 10.96
N ASP A 110 -2.78 9.64 10.68
CA ASP A 110 -3.94 8.80 11.00
C ASP A 110 -3.83 7.45 10.28
N ALA A 111 -3.44 7.44 9.00
CA ALA A 111 -3.20 6.20 8.24
C ALA A 111 -2.13 5.32 8.90
N PHE A 112 -1.04 5.91 9.37
CA PHE A 112 -0.02 5.15 10.10
C PHE A 112 -0.55 4.60 11.43
N ASP A 113 -1.28 5.41 12.18
CA ASP A 113 -1.82 5.02 13.47
C ASP A 113 -2.87 3.91 13.32
N MET A 114 -3.62 3.90 12.21
CA MET A 114 -4.47 2.78 11.83
C MET A 114 -3.66 1.51 11.54
N MET A 115 -2.55 1.60 10.80
CA MET A 115 -1.68 0.46 10.49
C MET A 115 -0.98 -0.16 11.71
N THR A 116 -0.90 0.57 12.81
CA THR A 116 -0.14 0.18 13.99
C THR A 116 -0.98 -0.67 14.95
N PRO A 117 -0.51 -1.83 15.41
CA PRO A 117 -1.21 -2.59 16.44
C PRO A 117 -1.36 -1.76 17.72
N SER A 118 -2.57 -1.74 18.27
CA SER A 118 -2.86 -1.10 19.55
C SER A 118 -2.38 -1.99 20.72
N ALA A 119 -1.72 -1.36 21.69
CA ALA A 119 -1.11 -1.91 22.90
C ALA A 119 0.23 -2.68 22.73
N GLY A 120 1.35 -2.00 22.98
CA GLY A 120 2.66 -2.62 23.19
C GLY A 120 3.55 -2.77 21.95
N SER A 121 3.14 -2.24 20.80
CA SER A 121 3.96 -2.30 19.58
C SER A 121 5.23 -1.46 19.73
N THR A 122 6.30 -1.88 19.06
CA THR A 122 7.62 -1.23 19.05
C THR A 122 7.64 0.10 18.27
N GLY A 123 6.48 0.63 17.89
CA GLY A 123 6.35 1.77 16.98
C GLY A 123 6.69 1.44 15.51
N ARG A 124 6.82 0.14 15.18
CA ARG A 124 7.11 -0.37 13.85
C ARG A 124 5.92 -1.20 13.36
N VAL A 125 5.56 -0.99 12.09
CA VAL A 125 4.56 -1.79 11.37
C VAL A 125 5.30 -2.88 10.61
N THR A 126 5.07 -4.14 10.97
CA THR A 126 5.64 -5.30 10.25
C THR A 126 4.71 -5.78 9.13
N LEU A 127 5.26 -6.46 8.13
CA LEU A 127 4.48 -7.09 7.06
C LEU A 127 3.41 -8.03 7.62
N LYS A 128 3.73 -8.74 8.69
CA LYS A 128 2.81 -9.66 9.36
C LYS A 128 1.61 -8.87 9.90
N GLU A 129 1.85 -7.85 10.71
CA GLU A 129 0.77 -7.03 11.29
C GLU A 129 -0.08 -6.37 10.21
N LEU A 130 0.56 -5.86 9.16
CA LEU A 130 -0.12 -5.21 8.05
C LEU A 130 -1.05 -6.16 7.30
N ALA A 131 -0.58 -7.38 7.00
CA ALA A 131 -1.35 -8.39 6.29
C ALA A 131 -2.50 -8.98 7.14
N PHE A 132 -2.31 -9.09 8.46
CA PHE A 132 -3.33 -9.68 9.35
C PHE A 132 -4.42 -8.68 9.77
N GLN A 133 -4.12 -7.39 9.88
CA GLN A 133 -5.04 -6.42 10.50
C GLN A 133 -5.84 -5.58 9.50
N HIS A 134 -5.29 -5.30 8.31
CA HIS A 134 -5.81 -4.23 7.46
C HIS A 134 -6.49 -4.70 6.19
N GLU A 135 -6.59 -6.02 6.00
CA GLU A 135 -7.26 -6.67 4.86
C GLU A 135 -6.81 -6.17 3.48
N MET A 136 -5.65 -5.52 3.44
CA MET A 136 -4.99 -5.12 2.23
C MET A 136 -4.46 -6.36 1.52
N CYS A 137 -4.46 -6.30 0.19
CA CYS A 137 -3.87 -7.35 -0.63
C CYS A 137 -2.42 -7.63 -0.17
N PRO A 138 -2.02 -8.90 0.04
CA PRO A 138 -0.67 -9.25 0.49
C PRO A 138 0.44 -8.61 -0.36
N ALA A 139 0.22 -8.51 -1.68
CA ALA A 139 1.16 -7.85 -2.59
C ALA A 139 1.32 -6.36 -2.29
N THR A 140 0.24 -5.67 -1.93
CA THR A 140 0.26 -4.26 -1.51
C THR A 140 1.01 -4.10 -0.19
N CYS A 141 0.76 -4.98 0.78
CA CYS A 141 1.46 -4.96 2.07
C CYS A 141 2.96 -5.17 1.88
N GLU A 142 3.35 -6.16 1.08
CA GLU A 142 4.75 -6.47 0.79
C GLU A 142 5.44 -5.31 0.06
N TYR A 143 4.77 -4.75 -0.96
CA TYR A 143 5.26 -3.59 -1.67
C TYR A 143 5.46 -2.40 -0.74
N LEU A 144 4.46 -2.08 0.11
CA LEU A 144 4.54 -0.96 1.05
C LEU A 144 5.72 -1.15 2.01
N CYS A 145 5.87 -2.34 2.59
CA CYS A 145 6.99 -2.63 3.50
C CYS A 145 8.35 -2.51 2.80
N LYS A 146 8.48 -2.93 1.54
CA LYS A 146 9.72 -2.80 0.77
C LYS A 146 10.01 -1.38 0.31
N ALA A 147 8.97 -0.63 -0.09
CA ALA A 147 9.11 0.71 -0.62
C ALA A 147 9.41 1.75 0.47
N VAL A 148 8.90 1.52 1.68
CA VAL A 148 9.04 2.42 2.82
C VAL A 148 10.19 2.02 3.74
N GLY A 149 10.33 0.73 4.08
CA GLY A 149 11.29 0.28 5.07
C GLY A 149 12.74 0.42 4.61
N SER A 150 13.60 0.97 5.48
CA SER A 150 15.04 1.02 5.22
C SER A 150 15.63 -0.38 5.41
N GLY A 151 16.14 -0.96 4.33
CA GLY A 151 16.57 -2.36 4.27
C GLY A 151 17.61 -2.77 5.31
N GLY A 152 17.14 -3.40 6.40
CA GLY A 152 17.93 -4.17 7.35
C GLY A 152 17.39 -5.61 7.39
N GLN A 153 18.26 -6.59 7.14
CA GLN A 153 17.97 -7.93 6.62
C GLN A 153 17.08 -8.89 7.45
N GLN A 154 16.47 -8.50 8.58
CA GLN A 154 15.74 -9.47 9.41
C GLN A 154 14.22 -9.38 9.36
N GLU A 155 13.60 -8.21 9.08
CA GLU A 155 12.13 -8.13 9.08
C GLU A 155 11.58 -6.99 8.21
N LEU A 156 10.75 -7.35 7.22
CA LEU A 156 10.04 -6.39 6.37
C LEU A 156 9.04 -5.59 7.21
N GLY A 157 9.23 -4.27 7.23
CA GLY A 157 8.41 -3.35 8.00
C GLY A 157 8.97 -1.93 7.97
N PHE A 158 8.26 -1.00 8.61
CA PHE A 158 8.65 0.41 8.65
C PHE A 158 8.16 1.13 9.92
N THR A 159 8.87 2.17 10.34
CA THR A 159 8.42 3.07 11.41
C THR A 159 7.59 4.23 10.87
N LYS A 160 7.00 5.02 11.78
CA LYS A 160 6.23 6.23 11.42
C LYS A 160 7.08 7.24 10.67
N GLU A 161 8.32 7.41 11.11
CA GLU A 161 9.29 8.32 10.51
C GLU A 161 9.62 7.90 9.08
N GLU A 162 9.92 6.61 8.87
CA GLU A 162 10.19 6.05 7.53
C GLU A 162 8.99 6.24 6.61
N PHE A 163 7.78 5.97 7.11
CA PHE A 163 6.53 6.18 6.36
C PHE A 163 6.33 7.64 5.95
N LEU A 164 6.36 8.56 6.89
CA LEU A 164 6.15 9.98 6.61
C LEU A 164 7.26 10.55 5.71
N GLN A 165 8.50 10.12 5.91
CA GLN A 165 9.62 10.49 5.04
C GLN A 165 9.40 10.00 3.61
N LYS A 166 8.96 8.75 3.43
CA LYS A 166 8.68 8.22 2.10
C LYS A 166 7.52 8.95 1.43
N MET A 167 6.46 9.30 2.16
CA MET A 167 5.34 10.09 1.65
C MET A 167 5.79 11.48 1.14
N LEU A 168 6.73 12.13 1.85
CA LEU A 168 7.30 13.41 1.43
C LEU A 168 8.17 13.27 0.18
N GLU A 169 8.98 12.21 0.11
CA GLU A 169 9.84 11.93 -1.04
C GLU A 169 9.00 11.75 -2.31
N VAL A 170 7.99 10.88 -2.27
CA VAL A 170 7.19 10.53 -3.45
C VAL A 170 6.22 11.63 -3.86
N SER A 171 5.72 12.44 -2.91
CA SER A 171 4.84 13.57 -3.22
C SER A 171 5.58 14.75 -3.85
N GLY A 172 6.91 14.78 -3.75
CA GLY A 172 7.71 15.92 -4.17
C GLY A 172 7.41 17.20 -3.36
N GLN A 173 6.79 17.07 -2.19
CA GLN A 173 6.41 18.19 -1.32
C GLN A 173 7.47 18.44 -0.24
N ARG A 174 7.47 19.65 0.32
CA ARG A 174 8.31 20.00 1.48
C ARG A 174 7.50 20.02 2.77
N VAL A 175 8.16 19.66 3.87
CA VAL A 175 7.59 19.79 5.22
C VAL A 175 7.45 21.27 5.58
N ARG A 176 6.33 21.65 6.19
CA ARG A 176 6.19 22.99 6.80
C ARG A 176 7.04 23.05 8.06
N LYS A 177 7.69 24.19 8.30
CA LYS A 177 8.57 24.39 9.47
C LYS A 177 7.87 24.05 10.79
N GLU A 178 6.58 24.33 10.88
CA GLU A 178 5.74 24.02 12.05
C GLU A 178 5.65 22.52 12.39
N PHE A 179 5.70 21.62 11.41
CA PHE A 179 5.65 20.16 11.67
C PHE A 179 6.99 19.60 12.15
N LEU A 180 8.10 20.27 11.84
CA LEU A 180 9.44 19.91 12.31
C LEU A 180 9.66 20.25 13.79
N VAL A 181 8.84 21.13 14.36
CA VAL A 181 8.91 21.48 15.79
C VAL A 181 8.14 20.46 16.64
N LEU A 182 7.12 19.82 16.07
CA LEU A 182 6.24 18.87 16.75
C LEU A 182 6.75 17.42 16.70
N GLY A 183 7.41 17.02 15.61
CA GLY A 183 8.08 15.73 15.50
C GLY A 183 9.59 15.91 15.56
N ARG A 184 10.32 15.06 16.28
CA ARG A 184 11.80 15.04 16.34
C ARG A 184 12.45 14.64 15.00
N LEU A 185 12.01 15.21 13.88
CA LEU A 185 12.53 15.01 12.52
C LEU A 185 13.78 15.87 12.23
N CYS A 186 14.28 16.65 13.20
CA CYS A 186 15.42 17.57 13.03
C CYS A 186 16.83 16.91 13.11
N LYS A 187 16.96 15.63 12.81
CA LYS A 187 18.28 14.99 12.66
C LYS A 187 18.39 14.25 11.32
N MET A 188 18.28 14.99 10.22
CA MET A 188 18.77 14.57 8.91
C MET A 188 19.33 15.76 8.14
#